data_AF-A0A8T5NJV7-F1
#
_entry.id   AF-A0A8T5NJV7-F1
#
_cell.length_a   1.000
_cell.length_b   1.000
_cell.length_c   1.000
_cell.angle_alpha   90.00
_cell.angle_beta   90.00
_cell.angle_gamma   90.00
#
_symmetry.space_group_name_H-M   'P 1'
#
loop_
_entity.id
_entity.type
_entity.pdbx_description
1 polymer ?
#
loop_
_entity_poly.entity_id
_entity_poly.type
_entity_poly.pdbx_seq_one_letter_code
_entity_poly.pdbx_strand_id
1 'polypeptide(L)'
;DNISTLLPTWMMNKQNDVLTGDDRQVLGMDVMLSRNEDINLMKKARSYKGLRHERGLRVRGQRSRSTGRRGKTVGVSRASIGAAKAASKEGEKKVEKKAGVK
;
A
#
# COMPACT_ATOMS: atom_id res chain seq x y z
N ASP A 1 -16.23 -33.91 -10.57
CA ASP A 1 -15.34 -33.68 -11.74
C ASP A 1 -13.93 -34.17 -11.44
N ASN A 2 -13.47 -35.19 -12.16
CA ASN A 2 -12.15 -35.83 -12.00
C ASN A 2 -11.02 -34.94 -12.61
N ILE A 3 -11.00 -33.67 -12.23
CA ILE A 3 -9.98 -32.71 -12.70
C ILE A 3 -8.59 -33.15 -12.23
N SER A 4 -8.52 -33.79 -11.05
CA SER A 4 -7.28 -34.33 -10.48
C SER A 4 -6.69 -35.52 -11.23
N THR A 5 -7.50 -36.25 -11.98
CA THR A 5 -7.04 -37.39 -12.78
C THR A 5 -6.64 -36.97 -14.19
N LEU A 6 -7.26 -35.91 -14.73
CA LEU A 6 -6.96 -35.40 -16.08
C LEU A 6 -5.76 -34.46 -16.12
N LEU A 7 -5.55 -33.67 -15.06
CA LEU A 7 -4.53 -32.62 -15.04
C LEU A 7 -3.39 -32.99 -14.09
N PRO A 8 -2.12 -32.73 -14.48
CA PRO A 8 -1.00 -32.84 -13.57
C PRO A 8 -1.15 -31.92 -12.35
N THR A 9 -0.62 -32.35 -11.21
CA THR A 9 -0.69 -31.62 -9.93
C THR A 9 -0.14 -30.21 -10.00
N TRP A 10 0.97 -30.00 -10.73
CA TRP A 10 1.61 -28.70 -10.90
C TRP A 10 0.73 -27.64 -11.59
N MET A 11 -0.31 -28.06 -12.32
CA MET A 11 -1.25 -27.15 -12.98
C MET A 11 -2.37 -26.66 -12.04
N MET A 12 -2.53 -27.28 -10.87
CA MET A 12 -3.58 -26.91 -9.91
C MET A 12 -3.22 -25.66 -9.11
N ASN A 13 -4.23 -24.82 -8.84
CA ASN A 13 -4.06 -23.55 -8.12
C ASN A 13 -3.66 -23.73 -6.65
N LYS A 14 -4.26 -24.69 -5.94
CA LYS A 14 -3.98 -24.95 -4.52
C LYS A 14 -3.54 -26.41 -4.37
N GLN A 15 -2.24 -26.62 -4.19
CA GLN A 15 -1.63 -27.93 -3.98
C GLN A 15 -1.38 -28.16 -2.49
N ASN A 16 -1.52 -29.41 -2.04
CA ASN A 16 -1.27 -29.87 -0.67
C ASN A 16 -1.90 -28.96 0.40
N ASP A 17 -3.23 -28.89 0.41
CA ASP A 17 -3.94 -28.07 1.39
C ASP A 17 -3.67 -28.54 2.84
N VAL A 18 -3.43 -27.59 3.75
CA VAL A 18 -2.91 -27.89 5.09
C VAL A 18 -3.89 -28.74 5.92
N LEU A 19 -5.19 -28.61 5.67
CA LEU A 19 -6.24 -29.31 6.41
C LEU A 19 -6.54 -30.70 5.87
N THR A 20 -6.46 -30.89 4.55
CA THR A 20 -7.01 -32.09 3.90
C THR A 20 -5.97 -32.85 3.08
N GLY A 21 -4.86 -32.22 2.71
CA GLY A 21 -3.79 -32.82 1.91
C GLY A 21 -4.08 -32.93 0.41
N ASP A 22 -5.30 -32.62 -0.04
CA ASP A 22 -5.69 -32.74 -1.44
C ASP A 22 -5.18 -31.57 -2.29
N ASP A 23 -4.94 -31.86 -3.57
CA ASP A 23 -4.74 -30.85 -4.60
C ASP A 23 -6.09 -30.44 -5.21
N ARG A 24 -6.34 -29.12 -5.24
CA ARG A 24 -7.64 -28.57 -5.64
C ARG A 24 -7.51 -27.42 -6.63
N GLN A 25 -8.42 -27.41 -7.59
CA GLN A 25 -8.68 -26.27 -8.44
C GLN A 25 -9.76 -25.39 -7.81
N VAL A 26 -9.35 -24.24 -7.27
CA VAL A 26 -10.27 -23.31 -6.59
C VAL A 26 -10.92 -22.36 -7.62
N LEU A 27 -12.25 -22.18 -7.54
CA LEU A 27 -13.05 -21.43 -8.51
C LEU A 27 -13.94 -20.38 -7.80
N GLY A 28 -14.18 -19.25 -8.47
CA GLY A 28 -15.17 -18.26 -8.05
C GLY A 28 -14.98 -17.73 -6.61
N MET A 29 -16.03 -17.86 -5.80
CA MET A 29 -16.08 -17.38 -4.41
C MET A 29 -15.09 -18.12 -3.50
N ASP A 30 -14.85 -19.41 -3.76
CA ASP A 30 -14.00 -20.25 -2.93
C ASP A 30 -12.56 -19.75 -2.87
N VAL A 31 -12.12 -19.03 -3.91
CA VAL A 31 -10.79 -18.40 -3.96
C VAL A 31 -10.63 -17.37 -2.84
N MET A 32 -11.67 -16.55 -2.62
CA MET A 32 -11.65 -15.50 -1.61
C MET A 32 -11.77 -16.10 -0.21
N LEU A 33 -12.63 -17.10 -0.04
CA LEU A 33 -12.81 -17.80 1.23
C LEU A 33 -11.52 -18.50 1.65
N SER A 34 -10.94 -19.32 0.76
CA SER A 34 -9.71 -20.07 1.04
C SER A 34 -8.54 -19.15 1.39
N ARG A 35 -8.40 -18.03 0.67
CA ARG A 35 -7.38 -17.02 0.99
C ARG A 35 -7.58 -16.39 2.36
N ASN A 36 -8.82 -16.13 2.76
CA ASN A 36 -9.13 -15.56 4.07
C ASN A 36 -8.85 -16.55 5.20
N GLU A 37 -9.17 -17.83 5.00
CA GLU A 37 -8.87 -18.92 5.94
C GLU A 37 -7.36 -19.06 6.17
N ASP A 38 -6.57 -19.10 5.08
CA ASP A 38 -5.11 -19.15 5.16
C ASP A 38 -4.53 -17.94 5.92
N ILE A 39 -5.05 -16.73 5.66
CA ILE A 39 -4.62 -15.52 6.37
C ILE A 39 -5.00 -15.58 7.85
N ASN A 40 -6.18 -16.09 8.18
CA ASN A 40 -6.62 -16.24 9.56
C ASN A 40 -5.77 -17.26 10.31
N LEU A 41 -5.38 -18.37 9.66
CA LEU A 41 -4.46 -19.34 10.21
C LEU A 41 -3.09 -18.69 10.49
N MET A 42 -2.55 -17.94 9.53
CA MET A 42 -1.27 -17.23 9.70
C MET A 42 -1.31 -16.19 10.85
N LYS A 43 -2.45 -15.53 11.06
CA LYS A 43 -2.67 -14.58 12.17
C LYS A 43 -2.73 -15.30 13.51
N LYS A 44 -3.49 -16.39 13.61
CA LYS A 44 -3.60 -17.23 14.82
C LYS A 44 -2.24 -17.81 15.23
N ALA A 45 -1.46 -18.29 14.25
CA ALA A 45 -0.10 -18.80 14.48
C ALA A 45 0.93 -17.69 14.81
N ARG A 46 0.55 -16.41 14.75
CA ARG A 46 1.42 -15.23 14.97
C ARG A 46 2.71 -15.24 14.13
N SER A 47 2.63 -15.82 12.93
CA SER A 47 3.72 -15.78 11.95
C SER A 47 4.01 -14.35 11.51
N TYR A 48 5.25 -14.07 11.08
CA TYR A 48 5.62 -12.75 10.54
C TYR A 48 4.68 -12.30 9.42
N LYS A 49 4.34 -13.21 8.50
CA LYS A 49 3.40 -12.95 7.40
C LYS A 49 2.00 -12.62 7.93
N GLY A 50 1.52 -13.34 8.93
CA GLY A 50 0.24 -13.08 9.61
C GLY A 50 0.20 -11.69 10.26
N LEU A 51 1.21 -11.35 11.06
CA LEU A 51 1.34 -10.04 11.70
C LEU A 51 1.42 -8.89 10.68
N ARG A 52 2.08 -9.11 9.53
CA ARG A 52 2.12 -8.12 8.44
C ARG A 52 0.75 -7.93 7.80
N HIS A 53 0.01 -9.01 7.56
CA HIS A 53 -1.36 -8.96 7.05
C HIS A 53 -2.33 -8.30 8.03
N GLU A 54 -2.15 -8.51 9.33
CA GLU A 54 -2.91 -7.82 10.39
C GLU A 54 -2.66 -6.30 10.38
N ARG A 55 -1.40 -5.89 10.22
CA ARG A 55 -1.01 -4.47 10.12
C ARG A 55 -1.27 -3.83 8.74
N GLY A 56 -1.77 -4.58 7.76
CA GLY A 56 -1.98 -4.10 6.39
C GLY A 56 -0.70 -3.75 5.62
N LEU A 57 0.45 -4.26 6.05
CA LEU A 57 1.75 -4.03 5.39
C LEU A 57 2.00 -5.08 4.31
N ARG A 58 2.78 -4.73 3.27
CA ARG A 58 3.13 -5.70 2.22
C ARG A 58 4.07 -6.75 2.80
N VAL A 59 3.90 -8.01 2.41
CA VAL A 59 4.61 -9.14 3.00
C VAL A 59 6.04 -9.30 2.46
N ARG A 60 6.24 -9.16 1.15
CA ARG A 60 7.54 -9.40 0.49
C ARG A 60 8.15 -8.12 -0.08
N GLY A 61 9.47 -8.02 0.01
CA GLY A 61 10.30 -7.07 -0.75
C GLY A 61 10.04 -5.58 -0.51
N GLN A 62 9.24 -5.18 0.49
CA GLN A 62 8.94 -3.76 0.72
C GLN A 62 10.01 -3.13 1.62
N ARG A 63 10.68 -2.10 1.09
CA ARG A 63 11.36 -1.08 1.90
C ARG A 63 10.33 -0.07 2.39
N SER A 64 9.97 -0.12 3.68
CA SER A 64 8.95 0.75 4.30
C SER A 64 9.39 2.20 4.48
N ARG A 65 10.65 2.54 4.14
CA ARG A 65 11.19 3.90 4.28
C ARG A 65 10.57 4.90 3.29
N SER A 66 10.32 4.51 2.04
CA SER A 66 9.83 5.42 0.99
C SER A 66 8.74 4.83 0.09
N THR A 67 8.57 3.51 0.03
CA THR A 67 7.64 2.86 -0.91
C THR A 67 6.25 2.69 -0.30
N GLY A 68 5.20 3.04 -1.07
CA GLY A 68 3.80 2.76 -0.72
C GLY A 68 3.16 3.82 0.18
N ARG A 69 3.68 5.04 0.21
CA ARG A 69 3.01 6.17 0.88
C ARG A 69 1.81 6.62 0.06
N ARG A 70 0.64 6.67 0.70
CA ARG A 70 -0.56 7.35 0.18
C ARG A 70 -0.74 8.63 0.99
N GLY A 71 -0.59 9.78 0.35
CA GLY A 71 -0.65 11.12 0.94
C GLY A 71 -0.09 12.19 -0.01
N LYS A 72 -0.37 13.47 0.26
CA LYS A 72 0.23 14.58 -0.49
C LYS A 72 1.76 14.56 -0.27
N THR A 73 2.51 14.59 -1.37
CA THR A 73 3.95 14.80 -1.33
C THR A 73 4.25 16.05 -0.51
N VAL A 74 5.27 16.01 0.36
CA VAL A 74 5.89 17.21 0.93
C VAL A 74 6.67 17.88 -0.20
N GLY A 75 5.94 18.42 -1.17
CA GLY A 75 6.46 19.18 -2.29
C GLY A 75 6.31 20.66 -1.99
N VAL A 76 7.23 21.46 -2.53
CA VAL A 76 7.13 22.91 -2.46
C VAL A 76 6.04 23.38 -3.45
N SER A 77 4.94 23.93 -2.95
CA SER A 77 3.96 24.62 -3.81
C SER A 77 4.56 25.94 -4.29
N ARG A 78 5.02 26.00 -5.55
CA ARG A 78 5.61 27.22 -6.14
C ARG A 78 4.64 28.40 -6.15
N ALA A 79 3.33 28.14 -6.15
CA ALA A 79 2.28 29.15 -6.07
C ALA A 79 2.31 29.95 -4.75
N SER A 80 2.58 29.30 -3.60
CA SER A 80 2.62 30.00 -2.31
C SER A 80 3.90 30.82 -2.11
N ILE A 81 5.03 30.38 -2.69
CA ILE A 81 6.30 31.12 -2.62
C ILE A 81 6.26 32.39 -3.48
N GLY A 82 5.61 32.35 -4.66
CA GLY A 82 5.45 33.52 -5.51
C GLY A 82 4.64 34.63 -4.83
N ALA A 83 3.54 34.27 -4.17
CA ALA A 83 2.70 35.22 -3.42
C ALA A 83 3.43 35.82 -2.21
N ALA A 84 4.19 35.00 -1.46
CA ALA A 84 4.97 35.48 -0.32
C ALA A 84 6.09 36.45 -0.74
N LYS A 85 6.76 36.19 -1.88
CA LYS A 85 7.79 37.11 -2.44
C LYS A 85 7.21 38.39 -3.04
N ALA A 86 5.98 38.35 -3.56
CA ALA A 86 5.29 39.54 -4.06
C ALA A 86 4.86 40.46 -2.89
N ALA A 87 4.32 39.86 -1.81
CA ALA A 87 3.92 40.59 -0.62
C ALA A 87 5.11 41.24 0.12
N SER A 88 6.28 40.58 0.16
CA SER A 88 7.49 41.18 0.75
C SER A 88 8.02 42.36 -0.07
N LYS A 89 7.95 42.29 -1.42
CA LYS A 89 8.35 43.39 -2.31
C LYS A 89 7.41 44.60 -2.24
N GLU A 90 6.11 44.39 -2.03
CA GLU A 90 5.15 45.49 -1.83
C GLU A 90 5.32 46.17 -0.46
N GLY A 91 5.75 45.43 0.57
CA GLY A 91 6.12 45.97 1.88
C GLY A 91 7.30 46.94 1.80
N GLU A 92 8.39 46.56 1.13
CA GLU A 92 9.58 47.43 0.95
C GLU A 92 9.25 48.72 0.18
N LYS A 93 8.49 48.63 -0.92
CA LYS A 93 8.07 49.81 -1.70
C LYS A 93 7.19 50.79 -0.91
N LYS A 94 6.38 50.32 0.04
CA LYS A 94 5.56 51.20 0.89
C LYS A 94 6.38 51.89 1.98
N VAL A 95 7.46 51.26 2.46
CA VAL A 95 8.38 51.86 3.44
C VAL A 95 9.21 52.96 2.78
N GLU A 96 9.74 52.74 1.57
CA GLU A 96 10.49 53.77 0.83
C GLU A 96 9.61 55.00 0.50
N LYS A 97 8.35 54.79 0.07
CA LYS A 97 7.42 55.90 -0.20
C LYS A 97 7.04 56.71 1.04
N LYS A 98 7.03 56.11 2.24
CA LYS A 98 6.80 56.85 3.49
C LYS A 98 8.05 57.59 3.98
N ALA A 99 9.24 57.10 3.67
CA ALA A 99 10.50 57.75 4.02
C ALA A 99 10.80 58.98 3.12
N GLY A 100 10.33 58.97 1.86
CA GLY A 100 10.44 60.11 0.93
C GLY A 100 9.38 61.21 1.10
N VAL A 101 8.44 61.06 2.03
CA VAL A 101 7.47 62.10 2.42
C VAL A 101 7.82 62.56 3.83
N LYS A 102 8.92 63.30 3.93
CA LYS A 102 9.27 64.17 5.05
C LYS A 102 9.98 65.39 4.49
#